data_AF-A0A250VT10-F1
#
_entry.id   AF-A0A250VT10-F1
#
_cell.length_a   1.000
_cell.length_b   1.000
_cell.length_c   1.000
_cell.angle_alpha   90.00
_cell.angle_beta   90.00
_cell.angle_gamma   90.00
#
_symmetry.space_group_name_H-M   'P 1'
#
loop_
_entity.id
_entity.type
_entity.pdbx_description
1 polymer ?
#
loop_
_entity_poly.entity_id
_entity_poly.type
_entity_poly.pdbx_seq_one_letter_code
_entity_poly.pdbx_strand_id
1 'polypeptide(L)'
;MKVIVDQNKCVASGQCVLATPRVFDQREEDGIVFLLTETPPEDLADDVRQAVALCPAQAIWLEEQADKADEQRGKAEEEADKADEQRGKAEEEADKADEQRGKAEEEADKADEQGDKEEEQGKAEEQGDKQ
;
A
#
# COMPACT_ATOMS: atom_id res chain seq x y z
N MET A 1 -6.22 18.71 12.56
CA MET A 1 -7.68 18.43 12.51
C MET A 1 -8.20 18.68 11.10
N LYS A 2 -9.15 17.87 10.61
CA LYS A 2 -9.87 18.10 9.34
C LYS A 2 -11.34 18.34 9.63
N VAL A 3 -11.92 19.36 9.02
CA VAL A 3 -13.35 19.70 9.13
C VAL A 3 -14.12 18.99 8.04
N ILE A 4 -15.25 18.38 8.40
CA ILE A 4 -16.18 17.74 7.47
C ILE A 4 -17.56 18.37 7.62
N VAL A 5 -18.26 18.54 6.49
CA VAL A 5 -19.63 19.08 6.42
C VAL A 5 -20.53 18.13 5.62
N ASP A 6 -21.64 17.71 6.23
CA ASP A 6 -22.75 17.06 5.54
C ASP A 6 -23.81 18.09 5.15
N GLN A 7 -23.75 18.50 3.88
CA GLN A 7 -24.64 19.51 3.32
C GLN A 7 -26.10 19.07 3.29
N ASN A 8 -26.39 17.76 3.26
CA ASN A 8 -27.76 17.26 3.24
C ASN A 8 -28.45 17.40 4.61
N LYS A 9 -27.67 17.48 5.69
CA LYS A 9 -28.18 17.71 7.04
C LYS A 9 -28.24 19.18 7.42
N CYS A 10 -27.60 20.06 6.64
CA CYS A 10 -27.55 21.48 6.96
C CYS A 10 -28.95 22.08 6.94
N VAL A 11 -29.32 22.76 8.03
CA VAL A 11 -30.61 23.47 8.19
C VAL A 11 -30.47 24.98 7.99
N ALA A 12 -29.40 25.42 7.32
CA ALA A 12 -29.11 26.83 7.01
C ALA A 12 -29.17 27.81 8.20
N SER A 13 -28.76 27.38 9.41
CA SER A 13 -28.86 28.22 10.62
C SER A 13 -27.82 29.33 10.76
N GLY A 14 -26.76 29.33 9.93
CA GLY A 14 -25.71 30.36 9.91
C GLY A 14 -24.76 30.38 11.11
N GLN A 15 -24.96 29.52 12.12
CA GLN A 15 -24.16 29.57 13.36
C GLN A 15 -22.67 29.31 13.14
N CYS A 16 -22.33 28.47 12.16
CA CYS A 16 -20.94 28.18 11.81
C CYS A 16 -20.20 29.38 11.21
N VAL A 17 -20.85 30.14 10.32
CA VAL A 17 -20.27 31.35 9.71
C VAL A 17 -20.14 32.46 10.75
N LEU A 18 -21.10 32.60 11.65
CA LEU A 18 -21.03 33.58 12.75
C LEU A 18 -19.89 33.26 13.73
N ALA A 19 -19.65 31.98 14.01
CA ALA A 19 -18.60 31.55 14.91
C ALA A 19 -17.20 31.68 14.28
N THR A 20 -17.04 31.29 13.01
CA THR A 20 -15.74 31.36 12.32
C THR A 20 -15.89 31.55 10.80
N PRO A 21 -16.06 32.81 10.34
CA PRO A 21 -16.27 33.12 8.92
C PRO A 21 -15.01 32.92 8.08
N ARG A 22 -13.86 32.63 8.73
CA ARG A 22 -12.60 32.31 8.04
C ARG A 22 -12.58 30.86 7.53
N VAL A 23 -13.43 29.99 8.04
CA VAL A 23 -13.44 28.54 7.73
C VAL A 23 -14.74 28.10 7.06
N PHE A 24 -15.87 28.71 7.46
CA PHE A 24 -17.19 28.40 6.91
C PHE A 24 -17.75 29.58 6.16
N ASP A 25 -18.48 29.26 5.09
CA ASP A 25 -19.32 30.22 4.38
C ASP A 25 -20.64 29.52 3.98
N GLN A 26 -21.62 30.29 3.54
CA GLN A 26 -22.92 29.79 3.10
C GLN A 26 -23.19 30.20 1.66
N ARG A 27 -23.73 29.26 0.88
CA ARG A 27 -24.19 29.59 -0.47
C ARG A 27 -25.35 30.57 -0.40
N GLU A 28 -25.31 31.59 -1.25
CA GLU A 28 -26.35 32.62 -1.31
C GLU A 28 -27.71 32.08 -1.76
N GLU A 29 -27.73 30.99 -2.56
CA GLU A 29 -28.95 30.46 -3.16
C GLU A 29 -29.84 29.66 -2.19
N ASP A 30 -29.24 28.90 -1.27
CA ASP A 30 -29.93 27.95 -0.39
C ASP A 30 -29.50 28.02 1.08
N GLY A 31 -28.53 28.88 1.43
CA GLY A 31 -28.02 29.04 2.78
C GLY A 31 -27.25 27.83 3.32
N ILE A 32 -26.94 26.86 2.47
CA ILE A 32 -26.22 25.65 2.87
C ILE A 32 -24.74 25.97 3.06
N VAL A 33 -24.18 25.48 4.15
CA VAL A 33 -22.78 25.69 4.51
C VAL A 33 -21.84 24.95 3.56
N PHE A 34 -20.74 25.60 3.19
CA PHE A 34 -19.58 24.99 2.55
C PHE A 34 -18.29 25.42 3.27
N LEU A 35 -17.21 24.67 3.04
CA LEU A 35 -15.92 24.92 3.67
C LEU A 35 -15.06 25.83 2.78
N LEU A 36 -14.55 26.90 3.36
CA LEU A 36 -13.47 27.71 2.78
C LEU A 36 -12.10 27.07 3.01
N THR A 37 -11.93 26.37 4.13
CA THR A 37 -10.68 25.72 4.50
C THR A 37 -10.97 24.40 5.22
N GLU A 38 -10.69 23.28 4.56
CA GLU A 38 -10.92 21.94 5.16
C GLU A 38 -9.97 21.64 6.33
N THR A 39 -8.77 22.20 6.31
CA THR A 39 -7.74 22.00 7.33
C THR A 39 -7.34 23.37 7.89
N PRO A 40 -8.15 23.94 8.80
CA PRO A 40 -7.85 25.25 9.36
C PRO A 40 -6.57 25.20 10.21
N PRO A 41 -5.81 26.31 10.27
CA PRO A 41 -4.65 26.42 11.14
C PRO A 41 -5.05 26.34 12.63
N GLU A 42 -4.10 25.97 13.49
CA GLU A 42 -4.37 25.70 14.91
C GLU A 42 -4.89 26.90 15.70
N ASP A 43 -4.60 28.13 15.26
CA ASP A 43 -5.14 29.36 15.87
C ASP A 43 -6.67 29.46 15.73
N LEU A 44 -7.26 28.77 14.76
CA LEU A 44 -8.71 28.71 14.57
C LEU A 44 -9.35 27.45 15.17
N ALA A 45 -8.57 26.57 15.82
CA ALA A 45 -9.06 25.28 16.30
C ALA A 45 -10.23 25.41 17.28
N ASP A 46 -10.15 26.34 18.22
CA ASP A 46 -11.21 26.55 19.22
C ASP A 46 -12.47 27.14 18.61
N ASP A 47 -12.33 28.12 17.71
CA ASP A 47 -13.45 28.70 16.98
C ASP A 47 -14.17 27.65 16.11
N VAL A 48 -13.42 26.74 15.49
CA VAL A 48 -13.97 25.64 14.69
C VAL A 48 -14.68 24.63 15.58
N ARG A 49 -14.11 24.26 16.74
CA ARG A 49 -14.79 23.39 17.73
C ARG A 49 -16.09 24.02 18.24
N GLN A 50 -16.08 25.33 18.46
CA GLN A 50 -17.28 26.08 18.83
C GLN A 50 -18.32 26.06 17.70
N ALA A 51 -17.92 26.27 16.44
CA ALA A 51 -18.83 26.19 15.29
C ALA A 51 -19.51 24.82 15.16
N VAL A 52 -18.75 23.74 15.43
CA VAL A 52 -19.28 22.37 15.48
C VAL A 52 -20.31 22.21 16.59
N ALA A 53 -20.00 22.68 17.81
CA ALA A 53 -20.91 22.60 18.96
C ALA A 53 -22.20 23.43 18.78
N LEU A 54 -22.12 24.54 18.04
CA LEU A 54 -23.26 25.40 17.73
C LEU A 54 -24.13 24.89 16.58
N CYS A 55 -23.71 23.87 15.84
CA CYS A 55 -24.48 23.34 14.72
C CYS A 55 -25.72 22.56 15.20
N PRO A 56 -26.95 23.08 15.03
CA PRO A 56 -28.14 22.44 15.58
C PRO A 56 -28.46 21.10 14.90
N ALA A 57 -28.07 20.94 13.65
CA ALA A 57 -28.29 19.73 12.87
C ALA A 57 -27.15 18.71 12.96
N GLN A 58 -26.09 19.03 13.71
CA GLN A 58 -24.87 18.20 13.79
C GLN A 58 -24.34 17.85 12.38
N ALA A 59 -24.43 18.83 11.47
CA ALA A 59 -24.01 18.69 10.08
C ALA A 59 -22.49 18.88 9.90
N ILE A 60 -21.76 19.22 10.97
CA ILE A 60 -20.33 19.53 10.93
C ILE A 60 -19.64 18.69 11.99
N TRP A 61 -18.51 18.07 11.67
CA TRP A 61 -17.68 17.35 12.63
C TRP A 61 -16.19 17.47 12.29
N LEU A 62 -15.35 17.02 13.23
CA LEU A 62 -13.90 17.03 13.12
C LEU A 62 -13.36 15.61 13.04
N GLU A 63 -12.41 15.39 12.15
CA GLU A 63 -11.55 14.22 12.16
C GLU A 63 -10.17 14.61 12.69
N GLU A 64 -9.67 13.90 13.70
CA GLU A 64 -8.27 14.05 14.12
C GLU A 64 -7.39 13.33 13.10
N GLN A 65 -6.39 14.05 12.57
CA GLN A 65 -5.51 13.48 11.55
C GLN A 65 -4.54 12.44 12.16
N ALA A 66 -4.35 12.46 13.48
CA ALA A 66 -3.59 11.46 14.23
C ALA A 66 -4.21 10.07 14.09
N ASP A 67 -5.54 9.96 14.20
CA ASP A 67 -6.25 8.68 14.06
C ASP A 67 -6.06 8.06 12.67
N LYS A 68 -6.07 8.91 11.62
CA LYS A 68 -5.82 8.44 10.25
C LYS A 68 -4.38 8.06 10.01
N ALA A 69 -3.42 8.76 10.62
CA ALA A 69 -2.01 8.42 10.53
C ALA A 69 -1.71 7.09 11.24
N ASP A 70 -2.28 6.87 12.42
CA ASP A 70 -2.13 5.62 13.17
C ASP A 70 -2.83 4.44 12.48
N GLU A 71 -4.02 4.64 11.90
CA GLU A 71 -4.69 3.60 11.10
C GLU A 71 -3.90 3.26 9.82
N GLN A 72 -3.38 4.27 9.12
CA GLN A 72 -2.55 4.06 7.92
C GLN A 72 -1.24 3.37 8.27
N ARG A 73 -0.63 3.74 9.41
CA ARG A 73 0.57 3.08 9.92
C ARG A 73 0.29 1.62 10.26
N GLY A 74 -0.81 1.31 10.94
CA GLY A 74 -1.19 -0.07 11.24
C GLY A 74 -1.39 -0.91 9.97
N LYS A 75 -2.04 -0.34 8.95
CA LYS A 75 -2.17 -1.00 7.63
C LYS A 75 -0.82 -1.21 6.95
N ALA A 76 0.07 -0.22 7.02
CA ALA A 76 1.41 -0.34 6.43
C ALA A 76 2.27 -1.38 7.17
N GLU A 77 2.16 -1.48 8.50
CA GLU A 77 2.83 -2.52 9.30
C GLU A 77 2.30 -3.91 8.92
N GLU A 78 0.98 -4.11 8.82
CA GLU A 78 0.39 -5.40 8.40
C GLU A 78 0.81 -5.83 6.98
N GLU A 79 0.85 -4.89 6.03
CA GLU A 79 1.31 -5.18 4.67
C GLU A 79 2.82 -5.47 4.62
N ALA A 80 3.62 -4.84 5.48
CA ALA A 80 5.05 -5.15 5.61
C ALA A 80 5.27 -6.56 6.16
N ASP A 81 4.52 -6.97 7.20
CA ASP A 81 4.57 -8.35 7.74
C ASP A 81 4.23 -9.39 6.65
N LYS A 82 3.21 -9.12 5.82
CA LYS A 82 2.86 -9.99 4.69
C LYS A 82 3.96 -10.06 3.64
N ALA A 83 4.62 -8.93 3.35
CA ALA A 83 5.71 -8.87 2.39
C ALA A 83 6.93 -9.67 2.87
N ASP A 84 7.27 -9.59 4.16
CA ASP A 84 8.35 -10.38 4.76
C ASP A 84 8.05 -11.89 4.72
N GLU A 85 6.80 -12.30 4.97
CA GLU A 85 6.39 -13.71 4.84
C GLU A 85 6.52 -14.20 3.38
N GLN A 86 6.09 -13.40 2.41
CA GLN A 86 6.22 -13.75 0.98
C GLN A 86 7.67 -13.85 0.55
N ARG A 87 8.52 -12.94 1.04
CA ARG A 87 9.96 -12.97 0.77
C ARG A 87 10.59 -14.25 1.34
N GLY A 88 10.25 -14.63 2.56
CA GLY A 88 10.75 -15.87 3.16
C GLY A 88 10.39 -17.10 2.32
N LYS A 89 9.16 -17.16 1.80
CA LYS A 89 8.75 -18.24 0.87
C LYS A 89 9.55 -18.20 -0.43
N ALA A 90 9.79 -17.01 -0.99
CA ALA A 90 10.57 -16.88 -2.22
C ALA A 90 12.04 -17.27 -2.03
N GLU A 91 12.64 -16.95 -0.89
CA GLU A 91 14.00 -17.36 -0.52
C GLU A 91 14.09 -18.90 -0.42
N GLU A 92 13.12 -19.56 0.24
CA GLU A 92 13.09 -21.02 0.33
C GLU A 92 12.95 -21.71 -1.04
N GLU A 93 12.13 -21.16 -1.94
CA GLU A 93 11.99 -21.69 -3.30
C GLU A 93 13.24 -21.46 -4.14
N ALA A 94 13.96 -20.35 -3.94
CA ALA A 94 15.23 -20.09 -4.60
C ALA A 94 16.32 -21.09 -4.15
N ASP A 95 16.41 -21.36 -2.84
CA ASP A 95 17.34 -22.37 -2.30
C ASP A 95 17.08 -23.76 -2.90
N LYS A 96 15.80 -24.15 -3.03
CA LYS A 96 15.42 -25.42 -3.70
C LYS A 96 15.81 -25.43 -5.17
N ALA A 97 15.63 -24.32 -5.88
CA ALA A 97 15.99 -24.22 -7.30
C ALA A 97 17.51 -24.33 -7.51
N ASP A 98 18.31 -23.69 -6.65
CA ASP A 98 19.77 -23.79 -6.69
C ASP A 98 20.25 -25.22 -6.41
N GLU A 99 19.62 -25.94 -5.45
CA GLU A 99 19.93 -27.35 -5.18
C GLU A 99 19.63 -28.24 -6.40
N GLN A 100 18.47 -28.05 -7.04
CA GLN A 100 18.10 -28.81 -8.25
C GLN A 100 19.04 -28.52 -9.41
N ARG A 101 19.44 -27.26 -9.57
CA ARG A 101 20.39 -26.87 -10.60
C ARG A 101 21.75 -27.53 -10.39
N GLY A 102 22.26 -27.54 -9.16
CA GLY A 102 23.52 -28.22 -8.84
C GLY A 102 23.48 -29.72 -9.19
N LYS A 103 22.36 -30.39 -8.90
CA LYS A 103 22.14 -31.79 -9.31
C LYS A 103 22.13 -31.97 -10.83
N ALA A 104 21.49 -31.05 -11.55
CA ALA A 104 21.43 -31.11 -13.01
C ALA A 104 22.81 -30.86 -13.66
N GLU A 105 23.60 -29.94 -13.10
CA GLU A 105 24.98 -29.67 -13.53
C GLU A 105 25.85 -30.93 -13.34
N GLU A 106 25.76 -31.61 -12.19
CA GLU A 106 26.53 -32.85 -11.94
C GLU A 106 26.15 -34.00 -12.90
N GLU A 107 24.86 -34.15 -13.22
CA GLU A 107 24.41 -35.17 -14.17
C GLU A 107 24.83 -34.84 -15.61
N ALA A 108 24.89 -33.56 -15.98
CA ALA A 108 25.40 -33.13 -17.29
C ALA A 108 26.89 -33.43 -17.42
N ASP A 109 27.71 -33.11 -16.40
CA ASP A 109 29.13 -33.43 -16.38
C ASP A 109 29.38 -34.95 -16.54
N LYS A 110 28.59 -35.79 -15.88
CA LYS A 110 28.66 -37.25 -16.03
C LYS A 110 28.28 -37.72 -17.43
N ALA A 111 27.26 -37.11 -18.05
CA ALA A 111 26.81 -37.45 -19.40
C ALA A 111 27.86 -37.08 -20.44
N ASP A 112 28.50 -35.92 -20.31
CA ASP A 112 29.62 -35.50 -21.18
C ASP A 112 30.80 -36.49 -21.05
N GLU A 113 31.18 -36.87 -19.82
CA GLU A 113 32.26 -37.86 -19.60
C GLU A 113 31.95 -39.25 -20.17
N GLN A 114 30.67 -39.66 -20.20
CA GLN A 114 30.24 -40.89 -20.87
C GLN A 114 30.29 -40.78 -22.39
N GLY A 115 29.84 -39.65 -22.94
CA GLY A 115 29.88 -39.38 -24.38
C GLY A 115 31.30 -39.43 -24.94
N ASP A 116 32.26 -38.81 -24.24
CA ASP A 116 33.69 -38.86 -24.62
C ASP A 116 34.23 -40.30 -24.68
N LYS A 117 33.83 -41.15 -23.71
CA LYS A 117 34.24 -42.57 -23.67
C LYS A 117 33.64 -43.40 -24.80
N GLU A 118 32.38 -43.14 -25.16
CA GLU A 118 31.70 -43.82 -26.26
C GLU A 118 32.31 -43.42 -27.62
N GLU A 119 32.66 -42.14 -27.81
CA GLU A 119 33.34 -41.69 -29.03
C GLU A 119 34.73 -42.33 -29.21
N GLU A 120 35.47 -42.52 -28.10
CA GLU A 120 36.77 -43.19 -28.12
C GLU A 120 36.65 -44.69 -28.46
N GLN A 121 35.63 -45.38 -27.93
CA GLN A 121 35.33 -46.78 -28.27
C GLN A 121 34.91 -46.95 -29.73
N GLY A 122 34.06 -46.06 -30.24
CA GLY A 122 33.65 -46.07 -31.66
C GLY A 122 34.81 -45.90 -32.64
N LYS A 123 35.81 -45.07 -32.28
CA LYS A 123 37.05 -44.91 -33.07
C LYS A 123 37.94 -46.17 -33.07
N ALA A 124 37.92 -46.95 -31.99
CA ALA A 124 38.69 -48.20 -31.91
C ALA A 124 38.06 -49.33 -32.75
N GLU A 125 36.73 -49.39 -32.82
CA GLU A 125 36.01 -50.38 -33.62
C GLU A 125 36.14 -50.11 -35.14
N GLU A 126 36.12 -48.85 -35.60
CA GLU A 126 36.31 -48.51 -37.02
C GLU A 126 37.73 -48.83 -37.55
N GLN A 127 38.74 -48.88 -36.67
CA GLN A 127 40.11 -49.24 -37.04
C GLN A 127 40.35 -50.76 -37.10
N GLY A 128 39.51 -51.58 -36.48
CA GLY A 128 39.60 -53.04 -36.50
C GLY A 128 39.12 -53.70 -37.80
N ASP A 129 38.25 -53.02 -38.55
CA ASP A 129 37.60 -53.57 -39.78
C ASP A 129 38.43 -53.35 -41.07
N LYS A 130 39.63 -52.74 -40.96
CA LYS A 130 40.52 -52.44 -42.09
C LYS A 130 41.70 -53.42 -42.28
N GLN A 131 41.68 -54.61 -41.66
CA GLN A 131 42.72 -55.65 -41.84
C GLN A 131 42.22 -56.86 -42.63
#